data_AF-A0A7S1GJ16-F1
#
_entry.id   AF-A0A7S1GJ16-F1
#
_cell.length_a   1.000
_cell.length_b   1.000
_cell.length_c   1.000
_cell.angle_alpha   90.00
_cell.angle_beta   90.00
_cell.angle_gamma   90.00
#
_symmetry.space_group_name_H-M   'P 1'
#
loop_
_entity.id
_entity.type
_entity.pdbx_description
1 polymer ?
#
loop_
_entity_poly.entity_id
_entity_poly.type
_entity_poly.pdbx_seq_one_letter_code
_entity_poly.pdbx_strand_id
1 'polypeptide(L)'
;SLFRGQDWLQLNLEELQQSTTISGLLLELVATRDIREGEEILLDYGSAWETAWDRHLKAWTKSPGMYTPAHVMDQVASKLRTDEEQKEYPYADNLQTSCFYEYEQDTATADGAASSSKKKKREVTTIPWEMSRTIFDWKNLRPCSILQRSDSHHHQGGHLYTVRIRNRPGLAPNSRIPRGEMHLVSKVPRQAIRFTDKIYTTDQHLPQAFRYPIGIPDDIFPEAW
;
A
#
# COMPACT_ATOMS: atom_id res chain seq x y z
N SER A 1 10.15 20.65 -33.77
CA SER A 1 10.76 19.42 -34.30
C SER A 1 10.73 18.39 -33.18
N LEU A 2 9.69 17.55 -33.15
CA LEU A 2 9.32 16.68 -32.02
C LEU A 2 9.24 15.19 -32.44
N PHE A 3 9.93 14.82 -33.52
CA PHE A 3 9.96 13.44 -34.04
C PHE A 3 11.35 12.82 -33.86
N ARG A 4 11.86 12.79 -32.62
CA ARG A 4 12.98 11.89 -32.26
C ARG A 4 12.37 10.70 -31.54
N GLY A 5 12.20 9.58 -32.23
CA GLY A 5 11.69 8.38 -31.58
C GLY A 5 11.01 7.35 -32.47
N GLN A 6 11.31 7.27 -33.78
CA GLN A 6 10.84 6.16 -34.62
C GLN A 6 11.97 5.27 -35.14
N ASP A 7 13.22 5.67 -34.95
CA ASP A 7 14.40 4.91 -35.42
C ASP A 7 14.48 3.51 -34.80
N TRP A 8 13.87 3.31 -33.63
CA TRP A 8 13.80 2.02 -32.94
C TRP A 8 12.87 1.01 -33.62
N LEU A 9 11.91 1.45 -34.43
CA LEU A 9 11.03 0.56 -35.20
C LEU A 9 11.79 -0.21 -36.28
N GLN A 10 13.01 0.23 -36.63
CA GLN A 10 13.87 -0.40 -37.62
C GLN A 10 14.89 -1.37 -37.00
N LEU A 11 14.96 -1.45 -35.67
CA LEU A 11 15.89 -2.33 -34.97
C LEU A 11 15.27 -3.72 -34.81
N ASN A 12 16.09 -4.77 -34.93
CA ASN A 12 15.68 -6.12 -34.58
C ASN A 12 15.74 -6.35 -33.06
N LEU A 13 15.22 -7.49 -32.59
CA LEU A 13 15.08 -7.80 -31.16
C LEU A 13 16.42 -7.78 -30.41
N GLU A 14 17.52 -8.23 -31.02
CA GLU A 14 18.86 -8.27 -30.41
C GLU A 14 19.45 -6.86 -30.27
N GLU A 15 19.24 -6.00 -31.28
CA GLU A 15 19.69 -4.60 -31.28
C GLU A 15 18.91 -3.74 -30.26
N LEU A 16 17.60 -3.98 -30.14
CA LEU A 16 16.74 -3.33 -29.13
C LEU A 16 17.17 -3.68 -27.71
N GLN A 17 17.44 -4.96 -27.44
CA GLN A 17 17.91 -5.42 -26.13
C GLN A 17 19.24 -4.80 -25.70
N GLN A 18 20.12 -4.50 -26.66
CA GLN A 18 21.42 -3.87 -26.39
C GLN A 18 21.34 -2.35 -26.28
N SER A 19 20.24 -1.74 -26.70
CA SER A 19 20.04 -0.29 -26.58
C SER A 19 19.77 0.10 -25.13
N THR A 20 20.65 0.92 -24.56
CA THR A 20 20.53 1.42 -23.17
C THR A 20 19.73 2.73 -23.08
N THR A 21 19.35 3.28 -24.23
CA THR A 21 18.67 4.59 -24.38
C THR A 21 17.17 4.49 -24.65
N ILE A 22 16.66 3.30 -24.99
CA ILE A 22 15.25 3.11 -25.35
C ILE A 22 14.52 2.65 -24.10
N SER A 23 13.76 3.59 -23.53
CA SER A 23 12.92 3.35 -22.35
C SER A 23 11.81 2.36 -22.67
N GLY A 24 11.27 1.71 -21.63
CA GLY A 24 10.19 0.72 -21.72
C GLY A 24 8.89 1.25 -22.33
N LEU A 25 7.83 0.44 -22.24
CA LEU A 25 6.49 0.71 -22.80
C LEU A 25 6.07 2.19 -22.67
N LEU A 26 6.02 2.90 -23.79
CA LEU A 26 5.54 4.27 -23.88
C LEU A 26 4.10 4.24 -24.39
N LEU A 27 3.17 4.75 -23.58
CA LEU A 27 1.80 4.98 -24.00
C LEU A 27 1.63 6.48 -24.29
N GLU A 28 1.42 6.83 -25.56
CA GLU A 28 1.09 8.18 -25.97
C GLU A 28 -0.42 8.30 -26.18
N LEU A 29 -1.05 9.31 -25.57
CA LEU A 29 -2.45 9.62 -25.77
C LEU A 29 -2.56 10.81 -26.71
N VAL A 30 -3.13 10.57 -27.90
CA VAL A 30 -3.31 11.59 -28.93
C VAL A 30 -4.80 11.85 -29.12
N ALA A 31 -5.19 13.13 -29.11
CA ALA A 31 -6.56 13.52 -29.40
C ALA A 31 -6.88 13.27 -30.87
N THR A 32 -7.98 12.56 -31.15
CA THR A 32 -8.45 12.29 -32.52
C THR A 32 -9.28 13.44 -33.11
N ARG A 33 -9.58 14.46 -32.28
CA ARG A 33 -10.31 15.69 -32.63
C ARG A 33 -10.08 16.77 -31.58
N ASP A 34 -10.51 18.00 -31.87
CA ASP A 34 -10.53 19.09 -30.89
C ASP A 34 -11.41 18.76 -29.67
N ILE A 35 -10.93 19.11 -28.48
CA ILE A 35 -11.58 18.89 -27.18
C ILE A 35 -11.95 20.25 -26.58
N ARG A 36 -13.20 20.44 -26.18
CA ARG A 36 -13.69 21.71 -25.60
C ARG A 36 -13.40 21.79 -24.10
N GLU A 37 -13.43 23.01 -23.56
CA GLU A 37 -13.33 23.23 -22.12
C GLU A 37 -14.51 22.56 -21.39
N GLY A 38 -14.20 21.81 -20.33
CA GLY A 38 -15.18 21.04 -19.55
C GLY A 38 -15.63 19.72 -20.18
N GLU A 39 -15.08 19.34 -21.35
CA GLU A 39 -15.38 18.08 -22.00
C GLU A 39 -14.65 16.90 -21.34
N GLU A 40 -15.35 15.79 -21.16
CA GLU A 40 -14.76 14.54 -20.65
C GLU A 40 -13.90 13.87 -21.73
N ILE A 41 -12.71 13.43 -21.34
CA ILE A 41 -11.80 12.67 -22.22
C ILE A 41 -12.17 11.20 -22.11
N LEU A 42 -12.53 10.59 -23.23
CA LEU A 42 -12.85 9.17 -23.33
C LEU A 42 -11.73 8.43 -24.07
N LEU A 43 -11.43 7.22 -23.61
CA LEU A 43 -10.47 6.32 -24.25
C LEU A 43 -11.23 5.10 -24.80
N ASP A 44 -10.96 4.74 -26.05
CA ASP A 44 -11.45 3.51 -26.65
C ASP A 44 -10.47 2.36 -26.37
N TYR A 45 -10.90 1.41 -25.53
CA TYR A 45 -10.12 0.21 -25.19
C TYR A 45 -10.33 -0.95 -26.18
N GLY A 46 -11.09 -0.72 -27.24
CA GLY A 46 -11.41 -1.68 -28.29
C GLY A 46 -12.68 -2.50 -28.02
N SER A 47 -13.26 -3.01 -29.10
CA SER A 47 -14.53 -3.77 -29.09
C SER A 47 -14.48 -5.04 -28.22
N ALA A 48 -13.32 -5.68 -28.12
CA ALA A 48 -13.12 -6.84 -27.26
C ALA A 48 -13.29 -6.50 -25.78
N TRP A 49 -12.74 -5.36 -25.34
CA TRP A 49 -12.89 -4.86 -23.99
C TRP A 49 -14.34 -4.47 -23.71
N GLU A 50 -14.98 -3.74 -24.63
CA GLU A 50 -16.37 -3.30 -24.51
C GLU A 50 -17.33 -4.51 -24.39
N THR A 51 -17.14 -5.52 -25.24
CA THR A 51 -17.93 -6.76 -25.18
C THR A 51 -17.72 -7.49 -23.84
N ALA A 52 -16.50 -7.51 -23.32
CA ALA A 52 -16.20 -8.13 -22.04
C ALA A 52 -16.83 -7.35 -20.88
N TRP A 53 -16.80 -6.02 -20.94
CA TRP A 53 -17.42 -5.13 -19.97
C TRP A 53 -18.94 -5.31 -19.93
N ASP A 54 -19.60 -5.35 -21.09
CA ASP A 54 -21.04 -5.60 -21.19
C ASP A 54 -21.44 -6.95 -20.60
N ARG A 55 -20.62 -7.99 -20.87
CA ARG A 55 -20.82 -9.32 -20.28
C ARG A 55 -20.65 -9.27 -18.76
N HIS A 56 -19.66 -8.53 -18.28
CA HIS A 56 -19.42 -8.35 -16.86
C HIS A 56 -20.60 -7.67 -16.16
N LEU A 57 -21.11 -6.57 -16.71
CA LEU A 57 -22.26 -5.86 -16.13
C LEU A 57 -23.49 -6.75 -15.99
N LYS A 58 -23.76 -7.60 -16.98
CA LYS A 58 -24.90 -8.54 -16.95
C LYS A 58 -24.74 -9.65 -15.90
N ALA A 59 -23.51 -10.08 -15.64
CA ALA A 59 -23.21 -11.13 -14.67
C ALA A 59 -22.80 -10.61 -13.29
N TRP A 60 -22.65 -9.28 -13.14
CA TRP A 60 -22.14 -8.67 -11.93
C TRP A 60 -23.12 -8.88 -10.78
N THR A 61 -22.57 -9.34 -9.66
CA THR A 61 -23.31 -9.47 -8.41
C THR A 61 -22.49 -8.85 -7.29
N LYS A 62 -23.16 -8.20 -6.35
CA LYS A 62 -22.50 -7.65 -5.16
C LYS A 62 -21.85 -8.80 -4.38
N SER A 63 -20.56 -8.70 -4.07
CA SER A 63 -19.91 -9.69 -3.21
C SER A 63 -20.59 -9.76 -1.84
N PRO A 64 -20.72 -10.96 -1.26
CA PRO A 64 -21.24 -11.14 0.08
C PRO A 64 -20.37 -10.43 1.16
N GLY A 65 -19.13 -10.07 0.84
CA GLY A 65 -18.24 -9.31 1.72
C GLY A 65 -18.33 -7.80 1.53
N MET A 66 -18.37 -7.06 2.65
CA MET A 66 -18.37 -5.59 2.65
C MET A 66 -16.94 -5.07 2.54
N TYR A 67 -16.40 -5.03 1.31
CA TYR A 67 -15.17 -4.29 1.06
C TYR A 67 -15.34 -2.83 1.45
N THR A 68 -14.40 -2.32 2.25
CA THR A 68 -14.38 -0.91 2.65
C THR A 68 -13.03 -0.31 2.30
N PRO A 69 -12.94 0.70 1.41
CA PRO A 69 -11.65 1.28 1.06
C PRO A 69 -10.95 1.90 2.27
N ALA A 70 -9.66 1.61 2.45
CA ALA A 70 -8.90 2.08 3.59
C ALA A 70 -8.84 3.62 3.69
N HIS A 71 -8.71 4.31 2.56
CA HIS A 71 -8.66 5.77 2.50
C HIS A 71 -9.96 6.44 2.99
N VAL A 72 -11.12 5.80 2.76
CA VAL A 72 -12.41 6.30 3.27
C VAL A 72 -12.44 6.22 4.78
N MET A 73 -11.97 5.11 5.36
CA MET A 73 -11.91 4.94 6.81
C MET A 73 -10.98 5.94 7.49
N ASP A 74 -9.88 6.33 6.84
CA ASP A 74 -9.02 7.38 7.36
C ASP A 74 -9.70 8.76 7.43
N GLN A 75 -10.64 9.05 6.53
CA GLN A 75 -11.38 10.31 6.52
C GLN A 75 -12.53 10.31 7.54
N VAL A 76 -13.25 9.20 7.67
CA VAL A 76 -14.47 9.15 8.50
C VAL A 76 -14.22 8.73 9.94
N ALA A 77 -13.18 7.93 10.21
CA ALA A 77 -12.90 7.41 11.56
C ALA A 77 -11.98 8.37 12.33
N SER A 78 -12.59 9.36 13.00
CA SER A 78 -11.90 10.24 13.94
C SER A 78 -11.37 9.50 15.17
N LYS A 79 -12.09 8.47 15.60
CA LYS A 79 -11.83 7.67 16.80
C LYS A 79 -11.60 6.20 16.42
N LEU A 80 -10.39 5.67 16.69
CA LEU A 80 -10.02 4.30 16.32
C LEU A 80 -10.43 3.29 17.39
N ARG A 81 -11.08 2.20 16.99
CA ARG A 81 -11.47 1.09 17.86
C ARG A 81 -10.25 0.34 18.43
N THR A 82 -10.30 0.03 19.72
CA THR A 82 -9.33 -0.86 20.38
C THR A 82 -9.53 -2.32 19.95
N ASP A 83 -8.57 -3.18 20.23
CA ASP A 83 -8.67 -4.62 19.99
C ASP A 83 -9.86 -5.25 20.75
N GLU A 84 -10.20 -4.72 21.92
CA GLU A 84 -11.39 -5.16 22.68
C GLU A 84 -12.69 -4.74 21.98
N GLU A 85 -12.78 -3.47 21.57
CA GLU A 85 -13.95 -2.94 20.85
C GLU A 85 -14.17 -3.65 19.51
N GLN A 86 -13.10 -4.09 18.84
CA GLN A 86 -13.19 -4.84 17.59
C GLN A 86 -13.71 -6.27 17.75
N LYS A 87 -13.77 -6.84 18.95
CA LYS A 87 -14.42 -8.15 19.16
C LYS A 87 -15.93 -8.08 18.97
N GLU A 88 -16.53 -6.95 19.33
CA GLU A 88 -17.97 -6.70 19.20
C GLU A 88 -18.28 -5.93 17.90
N TYR A 89 -17.42 -4.97 17.53
CA TYR A 89 -17.58 -4.09 16.38
C TYR A 89 -16.34 -4.11 15.47
N PRO A 90 -16.08 -5.23 14.76
CA PRO A 90 -14.91 -5.37 13.90
C PRO A 90 -14.93 -4.36 12.75
N TYR A 91 -13.74 -3.97 12.29
CA TYR A 91 -13.63 -3.34 10.97
C TYR A 91 -13.90 -4.37 9.86
N ALA A 92 -14.12 -3.88 8.64
CA ALA A 92 -14.22 -4.76 7.47
C ALA A 92 -12.96 -5.64 7.34
N ASP A 93 -13.14 -6.88 6.87
CA ASP A 93 -12.08 -7.88 6.86
C ASP A 93 -10.87 -7.49 6.01
N ASN A 94 -11.06 -6.63 5.00
CA ASN A 94 -9.98 -6.12 4.16
C ASN A 94 -9.09 -5.10 4.88
N LEU A 95 -9.51 -4.57 6.03
CA LEU A 95 -8.81 -3.50 6.72
C LEU A 95 -7.90 -3.98 7.84
N GLN A 96 -6.81 -3.26 8.02
CA GLN A 96 -5.98 -3.31 9.22
C GLN A 96 -5.52 -1.90 9.59
N THR A 97 -5.15 -1.70 10.85
CA THR A 97 -4.46 -0.47 11.27
C THR A 97 -2.96 -0.61 11.04
N SER A 98 -2.34 0.47 10.58
CA SER A 98 -0.89 0.61 10.43
C SER A 98 -0.42 1.90 11.06
N CYS A 99 0.75 1.89 11.66
CA CYS A 99 1.32 3.00 12.42
C CYS A 99 2.64 3.43 11.79
N PHE A 100 2.85 4.74 11.68
CA PHE A 100 4.14 5.34 11.33
C PHE A 100 5.07 5.25 12.54
N TYR A 101 6.01 4.31 12.47
CA TYR A 101 6.96 4.03 13.53
C TYR A 101 8.30 3.54 12.97
N GLU A 102 9.35 4.27 13.31
CA GLU A 102 10.74 3.94 12.99
C GLU A 102 11.31 3.08 14.13
N TYR A 103 11.80 1.89 13.77
CA TYR A 103 12.46 0.97 14.70
C TYR A 103 13.88 0.76 14.21
N GLU A 104 14.84 1.00 15.10
CA GLU A 104 16.25 0.71 14.90
C GLU A 104 16.75 -0.05 16.12
N GLN A 105 17.37 -1.20 15.89
CA GLN A 105 18.00 -1.96 16.96
C GLN A 105 19.33 -1.29 17.31
N ASP A 106 19.52 -0.92 18.58
CA ASP A 106 20.81 -0.44 19.07
C ASP A 106 21.89 -1.50 18.81
N THR A 107 22.83 -1.20 17.91
CA THR A 107 23.96 -2.07 17.56
C THR A 107 25.09 -2.03 18.61
N ALA A 108 24.90 -1.29 19.70
CA ALA A 108 25.94 -0.96 20.69
C ALA A 108 26.39 -2.11 21.62
N THR A 109 25.91 -3.34 21.44
CA THR A 109 26.37 -4.51 22.24
C THR A 109 26.78 -5.71 21.38
N ALA A 110 27.27 -5.48 20.16
CA ALA A 110 27.83 -6.55 19.33
C ALA A 110 29.30 -6.89 19.64
N ASP A 111 29.97 -6.12 20.51
CA ASP A 111 31.32 -6.41 20.97
C ASP A 111 31.33 -6.78 22.46
N GLY A 112 31.29 -8.08 22.72
CA GLY A 112 31.83 -8.66 23.96
C GLY A 112 30.86 -8.86 25.12
N ALA A 113 30.04 -9.91 25.08
CA ALA A 113 29.91 -10.86 26.18
C ALA A 113 29.01 -12.03 25.77
N ALA A 114 29.62 -13.20 25.59
CA ALA A 114 28.91 -14.47 25.69
C ALA A 114 28.30 -14.57 27.10
N SER A 115 27.00 -14.31 27.20
CA SER A 115 26.24 -14.61 28.41
C SER A 115 25.08 -15.53 28.05
N SER A 116 25.36 -16.81 28.30
CA SER A 116 24.47 -17.78 28.92
C SER A 116 22.97 -17.71 28.60
N SER A 117 22.54 -18.73 27.86
CA SER A 117 21.20 -19.30 27.82
C SER A 117 20.35 -19.04 29.08
N LYS A 118 19.56 -17.96 29.07
CA LYS A 118 18.46 -17.73 30.02
C LYS A 118 17.15 -17.71 29.24
N LYS A 119 16.21 -18.55 29.68
CA LYS A 119 14.83 -18.65 29.18
C LYS A 119 14.29 -17.27 28.79
N LYS A 120 14.02 -17.06 27.49
CA LYS A 120 13.40 -15.84 26.95
C LYS A 120 12.02 -15.65 27.57
N LYS A 121 11.94 -14.92 28.68
CA LYS A 121 10.69 -14.27 29.10
C LYS A 121 10.26 -13.37 27.95
N ARG A 122 8.96 -13.34 27.63
CA ARG A 122 8.39 -12.39 26.68
C ARG A 122 8.69 -10.98 27.19
N GLU A 123 9.70 -10.35 26.62
CA GLU A 123 10.09 -8.99 26.96
C GLU A 123 9.06 -8.05 26.32
N VAL A 124 8.47 -7.19 27.16
CA VAL A 124 7.51 -6.18 26.75
C VAL A 124 8.23 -4.85 26.80
N THR A 125 8.51 -4.27 25.64
CA THR A 125 9.12 -2.95 25.52
C THR A 125 8.01 -1.92 25.39
N THR A 126 8.05 -0.85 26.18
CA THR A 126 7.06 0.24 26.12
C THR A 126 7.80 1.56 25.93
N ILE A 127 7.63 2.18 24.77
CA ILE A 127 8.36 3.39 24.36
C ILE A 127 7.34 4.47 23.97
N PRO A 128 7.51 5.76 24.34
CA PRO A 128 6.68 6.83 23.81
C PRO A 128 6.92 7.07 22.32
N TRP A 129 5.86 7.41 21.58
CA TRP A 129 5.99 7.82 20.19
C TRP A 129 6.65 9.19 20.11
N GLU A 130 7.60 9.34 19.19
CA GLU A 130 8.36 10.57 18.97
C GLU A 130 8.23 11.05 17.52
N MET A 131 8.11 12.37 17.37
CA MET A 131 8.05 13.02 16.07
C MET A 131 9.45 13.15 15.50
N SER A 132 9.68 12.59 14.31
CA SER A 132 10.91 12.79 13.53
C SER A 132 10.59 13.33 12.13
N ARG A 133 11.59 13.85 11.42
CA ARG A 133 11.40 14.43 10.06
C ARG A 133 10.93 13.38 9.05
N THR A 134 11.35 12.13 9.21
CA THR A 134 11.10 11.01 8.28
C THR A 134 10.02 10.06 8.79
N ILE A 135 9.37 10.35 9.92
CA ILE A 135 8.46 9.40 10.56
C ILE A 135 7.28 9.02 9.65
N PHE A 136 6.81 9.96 8.83
CA PHE A 136 5.69 9.77 7.89
C PHE A 136 6.09 9.18 6.53
N ASP A 137 7.36 8.76 6.36
CA ASP A 137 7.77 8.02 5.17
C ASP A 137 7.03 6.67 5.11
N TRP A 138 6.59 6.26 3.93
CA TRP A 138 5.96 4.95 3.72
C TRP A 138 6.84 3.78 4.17
N LYS A 139 8.17 3.96 4.27
CA LYS A 139 9.09 2.95 4.81
C LYS A 139 8.84 2.63 6.29
N ASN A 140 8.30 3.59 7.04
CA ASN A 140 8.04 3.52 8.47
C ASN A 140 6.62 3.06 8.80
N LEU A 141 5.76 2.87 7.79
CA LEU A 141 4.40 2.40 8.00
C LEU A 141 4.37 0.89 8.29
N ARG A 142 3.99 0.51 9.51
CA ARG A 142 4.00 -0.88 9.99
C ARG A 142 2.62 -1.31 10.48
N PRO A 143 2.18 -2.57 10.26
CA PRO A 143 0.95 -3.06 10.86
C PRO A 143 0.98 -2.89 12.38
N CYS A 144 -0.12 -2.44 12.97
CA CYS A 144 -0.23 -2.25 14.40
C CYS A 144 -1.63 -2.61 14.92
N SER A 145 -1.73 -2.89 16.21
CA SER A 145 -2.99 -3.17 16.90
C SER A 145 -3.23 -2.13 17.98
N ILE A 146 -4.46 -1.63 18.11
CA ILE A 146 -4.78 -0.54 19.02
C ILE A 146 -5.17 -1.14 20.36
N LEU A 147 -4.28 -1.08 21.36
CA LEU A 147 -4.53 -1.73 22.64
C LEU A 147 -5.37 -0.85 23.55
N GLN A 148 -5.01 0.42 23.64
CA GLN A 148 -5.64 1.37 24.54
C GLN A 148 -5.74 2.74 23.89
N ARG A 149 -6.80 3.46 24.23
CA ARG A 149 -6.96 4.88 23.95
C ARG A 149 -6.80 5.64 25.26
N SER A 150 -6.02 6.72 25.24
CA SER A 150 -5.89 7.64 26.37
C SER A 150 -6.98 8.71 26.29
N ASP A 151 -7.54 9.04 27.45
CA ASP A 151 -8.46 10.18 27.61
C ASP A 151 -7.73 11.53 27.62
N SER A 152 -6.39 11.51 27.67
CA SER A 152 -5.59 12.72 27.54
C SER A 152 -5.67 13.22 26.10
N HIS A 153 -6.30 14.38 25.91
CA HIS A 153 -6.30 15.07 24.64
C HIS A 153 -4.87 15.53 24.30
N HIS A 154 -4.43 15.24 23.07
CA HIS A 154 -3.28 15.90 22.49
C HIS A 154 -3.57 17.40 22.39
N HIS A 155 -2.55 18.27 22.50
CA HIS A 155 -2.72 19.75 22.45
C HIS A 155 -3.46 20.27 21.19
N GLN A 156 -3.64 19.44 20.17
CA GLN A 156 -4.38 19.72 18.94
C GLN A 156 -5.77 19.03 18.87
N GLY A 157 -6.33 18.58 19.99
CA GLY A 157 -7.69 18.03 20.06
C GLY A 157 -7.86 16.56 19.67
N GLY A 158 -6.77 15.81 19.48
CA GLY A 158 -6.80 14.40 19.08
C GLY A 158 -6.65 13.40 20.24
N HIS A 159 -7.15 12.18 20.05
CA HIS A 159 -6.87 11.06 20.96
C HIS A 159 -5.43 10.55 20.81
N LEU A 160 -4.84 10.12 21.93
CA LEU A 160 -3.58 9.38 21.97
C LEU A 160 -3.84 7.88 22.15
N TYR A 161 -2.98 7.06 21.58
CA TYR A 161 -3.14 5.60 21.57
C TYR A 161 -1.89 4.91 22.10
N THR A 162 -2.11 3.76 22.74
CA THR A 162 -1.08 2.75 22.96
C THR A 162 -1.31 1.63 21.96
N VAL A 163 -0.31 1.35 21.16
CA VAL A 163 -0.39 0.40 20.05
C VAL A 163 0.67 -0.68 20.19
N ARG A 164 0.37 -1.86 19.68
CA ARG A 164 1.37 -2.91 19.46
C ARG A 164 1.85 -2.84 18.02
N ILE A 165 3.14 -2.59 17.81
CA ILE A 165 3.75 -2.58 16.48
C ILE A 165 4.12 -4.01 16.06
N ARG A 166 3.96 -4.33 14.77
CA ARG A 166 4.36 -5.61 14.18
C ARG A 166 5.32 -5.38 13.01
N ASN A 167 6.15 -6.36 12.73
CA ASN A 167 6.99 -6.34 11.54
C ASN A 167 6.16 -6.51 10.27
N ARG A 168 6.63 -5.89 9.18
CA ARG A 168 6.13 -6.10 7.83
C ARG A 168 7.17 -6.84 6.97
N PRO A 169 6.76 -7.46 5.84
CA PRO A 169 7.68 -8.04 4.88
C PRO A 169 8.69 -7.01 4.33
N GLY A 170 9.89 -7.46 3.97
CA GLY A 170 10.91 -6.61 3.31
C GLY A 170 11.73 -5.69 4.23
N LEU A 171 11.53 -5.73 5.56
CA LEU A 171 12.38 -4.95 6.49
C LEU A 171 13.81 -5.49 6.53
N ALA A 172 14.80 -4.60 6.62
CA ALA A 172 16.19 -4.95 6.90
C ALA A 172 16.33 -5.59 8.30
N PRO A 173 17.33 -6.46 8.54
CA PRO A 173 17.48 -7.17 9.82
C PRO A 173 17.51 -6.26 11.05
N ASN A 174 18.24 -5.14 11.00
CA ASN A 174 18.37 -4.15 12.08
C ASN A 174 17.06 -3.37 12.35
N SER A 175 16.15 -3.34 11.38
CA SER A 175 14.85 -2.66 11.50
C SER A 175 13.72 -3.59 11.94
N ARG A 176 14.02 -4.86 12.27
CA ARG A 176 13.02 -5.85 12.69
C ARG A 176 12.93 -5.91 14.20
N ILE A 177 11.71 -5.81 14.72
CA ILE A 177 11.41 -6.14 16.11
C ILE A 177 11.71 -7.64 16.32
N PRO A 178 12.53 -8.01 17.32
CA PRO A 178 12.88 -9.40 17.60
C PRO A 178 11.67 -10.33 17.75
N ARG A 179 11.81 -11.57 17.28
CA ARG A 179 10.76 -12.59 17.44
C ARG A 179 10.55 -12.89 18.92
N GLY A 180 9.28 -12.80 19.37
CA GLY A 180 8.87 -13.08 20.75
C GLY A 180 8.78 -11.84 21.63
N GLU A 181 9.27 -10.70 21.17
CA GLU A 181 9.11 -9.41 21.84
C GLU A 181 7.72 -8.81 21.56
N MET A 182 7.13 -8.19 22.60
CA MET A 182 5.93 -7.37 22.44
C MET A 182 6.33 -5.90 22.50
N HIS A 183 6.42 -5.29 21.32
CA HIS A 183 6.81 -3.90 21.18
C HIS A 183 5.59 -2.98 21.25
N LEU A 184 5.44 -2.30 22.37
CA LEU A 184 4.36 -1.38 22.66
C LEU A 184 4.85 0.06 22.51
N VAL A 185 4.07 0.85 21.78
CA VAL A 185 4.34 2.28 21.60
C VAL A 185 3.18 3.07 22.19
N SER A 186 3.48 3.96 23.13
CA SER A 186 2.50 4.79 23.83
C SER A 186 2.47 6.21 23.26
N LYS A 187 1.43 6.99 23.59
CA LYS A 187 1.27 8.39 23.14
C LYS A 187 1.28 8.55 21.61
N VAL A 188 0.86 7.53 20.87
CA VAL A 188 0.77 7.61 19.40
C VAL A 188 -0.40 8.51 19.03
N PRO A 189 -0.19 9.61 18.28
CA PRO A 189 -1.28 10.48 17.86
C PRO A 189 -2.10 9.83 16.73
N ARG A 190 -3.38 10.18 16.61
CA ARG A 190 -4.28 9.69 15.54
C ARG A 190 -3.67 9.80 14.13
N GLN A 191 -2.94 10.89 13.84
CA GLN A 191 -2.32 11.15 12.54
C GLN A 191 -1.18 10.18 12.18
N ALA A 192 -0.55 9.57 13.20
CA ALA A 192 0.48 8.56 13.00
C ALA A 192 -0.11 7.16 12.75
N ILE A 193 -1.44 7.02 12.72
CA ILE A 193 -2.13 5.76 12.49
C ILE A 193 -2.97 5.90 11.22
N ARG A 194 -2.91 4.90 10.34
CA ARG A 194 -3.63 4.82 9.08
C ARG A 194 -4.39 3.51 8.99
N PHE A 195 -5.51 3.52 8.28
CA PHE A 195 -6.06 2.29 7.74
C PHE A 195 -5.25 1.89 6.52
N THR A 196 -4.97 0.59 6.39
CA THR A 196 -4.42 0.02 5.16
C THR A 196 -5.22 -1.21 4.78
N ASP A 197 -5.32 -1.46 3.47
CA ASP A 197 -5.82 -2.73 2.98
C ASP A 197 -4.82 -3.84 3.34
N LYS A 198 -5.34 -4.98 3.75
CA LYS A 198 -4.54 -6.21 3.87
C LYS A 198 -4.06 -6.61 2.47
N ILE A 199 -2.96 -7.35 2.45
CA ILE A 199 -2.37 -7.82 1.20
C ILE A 199 -3.40 -8.71 0.49
N TYR A 200 -3.59 -8.49 -0.81
CA TYR A 200 -4.56 -9.18 -1.66
C TYR A 200 -6.04 -8.97 -1.30
N THR A 201 -6.38 -7.87 -0.63
CA THR A 201 -7.79 -7.55 -0.29
C THR A 201 -8.26 -6.19 -0.78
N THR A 202 -7.51 -5.51 -1.64
CA THR A 202 -8.00 -4.27 -2.30
C THR A 202 -9.16 -4.59 -3.24
N ASP A 203 -9.88 -3.56 -3.68
CA ASP A 203 -10.96 -3.66 -4.66
C ASP A 203 -10.58 -4.44 -5.92
N GLN A 204 -9.37 -4.23 -6.44
CA GLN A 204 -8.85 -4.96 -7.61
C GLN A 204 -8.71 -6.47 -7.38
N HIS A 205 -8.74 -6.95 -6.13
CA HIS A 205 -8.66 -8.36 -5.75
C HIS A 205 -10.03 -8.99 -5.50
N LEU A 206 -11.12 -8.21 -5.57
CA LEU A 206 -12.47 -8.76 -5.38
C LEU A 206 -12.78 -9.79 -6.47
N PRO A 207 -13.43 -10.93 -6.14
CA PRO A 207 -13.74 -11.96 -7.12
C PRO A 207 -14.53 -11.45 -8.33
N GLN A 208 -15.44 -10.51 -8.07
CA GLN A 208 -16.29 -9.83 -9.04
C GLN A 208 -15.70 -8.52 -9.57
N ALA A 209 -14.43 -8.19 -9.29
CA ALA A 209 -13.79 -7.06 -9.95
C ALA A 209 -13.63 -7.35 -11.44
N PHE A 210 -13.98 -6.39 -12.29
CA PHE A 210 -13.73 -6.51 -13.71
C PHE A 210 -12.22 -6.50 -13.99
N ARG A 211 -11.76 -7.52 -14.72
CA ARG A 211 -10.39 -7.63 -15.20
C ARG A 211 -10.45 -8.16 -16.62
N TYR A 212 -9.97 -7.37 -17.57
CA TYR A 212 -9.83 -7.80 -18.95
C TYR A 212 -8.51 -7.25 -19.50
N PRO A 213 -7.65 -8.10 -20.08
CA PRO A 213 -6.42 -7.62 -20.68
C PRO A 213 -6.76 -6.65 -21.82
N ILE A 214 -6.08 -5.51 -21.84
CA ILE A 214 -6.10 -4.64 -23.01
C ILE A 214 -5.17 -5.30 -24.02
N GLY A 215 -5.75 -5.91 -25.05
CA GLY A 215 -4.98 -6.50 -26.14
C GLY A 215 -4.32 -5.40 -26.94
N ILE A 216 -3.03 -5.54 -27.19
CA ILE A 216 -2.34 -4.75 -28.21
C ILE A 216 -2.49 -5.53 -29.52
N PRO A 217 -3.10 -4.95 -30.56
CA PRO A 217 -3.24 -5.63 -31.85
C PRO A 217 -1.87 -6.01 -32.44
N ASP A 218 -1.73 -7.22 -33.02
CA ASP A 218 -0.43 -7.69 -33.54
C ASP A 218 0.08 -6.81 -34.70
N ASP A 219 -0.81 -6.12 -35.40
CA ASP A 219 -0.51 -5.23 -36.52
C ASP A 219 0.14 -3.90 -36.10
N ILE A 220 0.21 -3.58 -34.80
CA ILE A 220 0.93 -2.39 -34.34
C ILE A 220 2.43 -2.65 -34.10
N PHE A 221 2.84 -3.91 -34.02
CA PHE A 221 4.25 -4.26 -33.90
C PHE A 221 4.90 -4.24 -35.29
N PRO A 222 6.15 -3.75 -35.44
CA PRO A 222 6.89 -3.86 -36.69
C PRO A 222 6.97 -5.32 -37.15
N GLU A 223 6.88 -5.59 -38.46
CA GLU A 223 7.03 -6.95 -39.01
C GLU A 223 8.37 -7.62 -38.64
N ALA A 224 9.38 -6.82 -38.28
CA ALA A 224 10.70 -7.30 -37.89
C ALA A 224 10.75 -7.89 -36.46
N TRP A 225 9.67 -7.80 -35.67
CA TRP A 225 9.61 -8.22 -34.27
C TRP A 225 8.90 -9.56 -34.06
#